data_AF-A0A1Y3NQK2-F1
#
_entry.id   AF-A0A1Y3NQK2-F1
#
_cell.length_a   1.000
_cell.length_b   1.000
_cell.length_c   1.000
_cell.angle_alpha   90.00
_cell.angle_beta   90.00
_cell.angle_gamma   90.00
#
_symmetry.space_group_name_H-M   'P 1'
#
loop_
_entity.id
_entity.type
_entity.pdbx_description
1 polymer ?
#
loop_
_entity_poly.entity_id
_entity_poly.type
_entity_poly.pdbx_seq_one_letter_code
_entity_poly.pdbx_strand_id
1 'polypeptide(L)'
;MAIPYINAFPIWYKEQKNKGKIFCLRFDVVGWVDNANKDICIKDDKSIDCPDLILLGSTQISTRYYKGDTLNLNNFFKQYWEKNSVSFESMLNKYSYYDYHIDNNWVGVPLTVDFRIFKFNITTFDYSIE
;
A
#
# COMPACT_ATOMS: atom_id res chain seq x y z
N MET A 1 20.04 -11.13 -1.94
CA MET A 1 18.85 -11.76 -1.34
C MET A 1 17.66 -11.35 -2.20
N ALA A 2 17.12 -12.25 -3.03
CA ALA A 2 16.00 -11.92 -3.90
C ALA A 2 14.73 -11.80 -3.05
N ILE A 3 13.98 -10.72 -3.19
CA ILE A 3 12.65 -10.60 -2.58
C ILE A 3 11.73 -11.46 -3.46
N PRO A 4 11.22 -12.60 -2.99
CA PRO A 4 10.31 -13.41 -3.79
C PRO A 4 9.03 -12.59 -4.04
N TYR A 5 8.81 -12.22 -5.29
CA TYR A 5 7.53 -11.66 -5.73
C TYR A 5 6.53 -12.81 -5.88
N ILE A 6 5.67 -12.99 -4.88
CA ILE A 6 4.53 -13.90 -4.97
C ILE A 6 3.34 -13.03 -5.36
N ASN A 7 2.83 -13.23 -6.58
CA ASN A 7 1.55 -12.64 -6.96
C ASN A 7 0.46 -13.33 -6.12
N ALA A 8 -0.06 -12.63 -5.11
CA ALA A 8 -1.11 -13.15 -4.24
C ALA A 8 -2.47 -13.27 -4.96
N PHE A 9 -2.63 -12.58 -6.10
CA PHE A 9 -3.90 -12.52 -6.81
C PHE A 9 -4.38 -13.88 -7.36
N PRO A 10 -3.55 -14.68 -8.05
CA PRO A 10 -3.95 -16.04 -8.47
C PRO A 10 -4.41 -16.94 -7.33
N ILE A 11 -3.75 -16.87 -6.17
CA ILE A 11 -4.10 -17.68 -4.99
C ILE A 11 -5.46 -17.22 -4.44
N TRP A 12 -5.60 -15.92 -4.21
CA TRP A 12 -6.85 -15.34 -3.71
C TRP A 12 -8.03 -15.59 -4.67
N TYR A 13 -7.83 -15.41 -5.98
CA TYR A 13 -8.86 -15.65 -6.99
C TYR A 13 -9.33 -17.12 -6.96
N LYS A 14 -8.41 -18.08 -6.84
CA LYS A 14 -8.74 -19.50 -6.72
C LYS A 14 -9.56 -19.77 -5.46
N GLU A 15 -9.22 -19.15 -4.33
CA GLU A 15 -10.01 -19.28 -3.10
C GLU A 15 -11.43 -18.70 -3.22
N GLN A 16 -11.60 -17.56 -3.87
CA GLN A 16 -12.93 -16.97 -4.09
C GLN A 16 -13.76 -17.85 -5.03
N LYS A 17 -13.15 -18.34 -6.11
CA LYS A 17 -13.81 -19.26 -7.05
C LYS A 17 -14.27 -20.55 -6.37
N ASN A 18 -13.44 -21.13 -5.49
CA ASN A 18 -13.80 -22.32 -4.71
C ASN A 18 -14.98 -22.08 -3.75
N LYS A 19 -15.22 -20.84 -3.33
CA LYS A 19 -16.38 -20.44 -2.51
C LYS A 19 -17.62 -20.10 -3.34
N GLY A 20 -17.59 -20.36 -4.66
CA GLY A 20 -18.69 -20.00 -5.58
C GLY A 20 -18.86 -18.50 -5.80
N LYS A 21 -17.87 -17.68 -5.41
CA LYS A 21 -17.92 -16.23 -5.57
C LYS A 21 -17.31 -15.83 -6.90
N ILE A 22 -18.01 -14.98 -7.64
CA ILE A 22 -17.50 -14.30 -8.83
C ILE A 22 -16.98 -12.94 -8.38
N PHE A 23 -15.78 -12.59 -8.79
CA PHE A 23 -15.17 -11.30 -8.52
C PHE A 23 -14.87 -10.59 -9.83
N CYS A 24 -15.23 -9.31 -9.91
CA CYS A 24 -14.89 -8.44 -11.01
C CYS A 24 -13.81 -7.48 -10.52
N LEU A 25 -12.64 -7.51 -11.16
CA LEU A 25 -11.56 -6.57 -10.91
C LEU A 25 -11.49 -5.59 -12.07
N ARG A 26 -11.54 -4.30 -11.76
CA ARG A 26 -11.21 -3.22 -12.68
C ARG A 26 -9.95 -2.55 -12.18
N PHE A 27 -9.02 -2.28 -13.09
CA PHE A 27 -7.82 -1.49 -12.80
C PHE A 27 -7.92 -0.18 -13.58
N ASP A 28 -7.74 0.93 -12.86
CA ASP A 28 -7.69 2.26 -13.45
C ASP A 28 -6.32 2.88 -13.16
N VAL A 29 -5.66 3.40 -14.19
CA VAL A 29 -4.37 4.10 -14.08
C VAL A 29 -4.65 5.60 -14.14
N VAL A 30 -4.63 6.25 -12.97
CA VAL A 30 -4.98 7.68 -12.84
C VAL A 30 -3.76 8.60 -12.74
N GLY A 31 -2.55 8.03 -12.67
CA GLY A 31 -1.30 8.80 -12.53
C GLY A 31 -1.02 9.27 -11.10
N TRP A 32 0.23 9.64 -10.81
CA TRP A 32 0.72 9.86 -9.45
C TRP A 32 -0.05 10.95 -8.68
N VAL A 33 -0.32 12.09 -9.33
CA VAL A 33 -0.95 13.25 -8.70
C VAL A 33 -2.41 12.96 -8.33
N ASP A 34 -3.20 12.48 -9.28
CA ASP A 34 -4.62 12.21 -9.05
C ASP A 34 -4.82 11.07 -8.07
N ASN A 35 -3.92 10.08 -8.06
CA ASN A 35 -3.98 8.96 -7.13
C ASN A 35 -3.89 9.42 -5.65
N ALA A 36 -3.20 10.53 -5.36
CA ALA A 36 -3.14 11.12 -4.01
C ALA A 36 -4.21 12.19 -3.77
N ASN A 37 -4.61 12.93 -4.80
CA ASN A 37 -5.32 14.20 -4.61
C ASN A 37 -6.74 14.23 -5.17
N LYS A 38 -7.05 13.46 -6.22
CA LYS A 38 -8.37 13.48 -6.85
C LYS A 38 -9.41 13.05 -5.84
N ASP A 39 -10.50 13.79 -5.73
CA ASP A 39 -11.58 13.45 -4.82
C ASP A 39 -12.20 12.11 -5.22
N ILE A 40 -12.55 11.30 -4.21
CA ILE A 40 -13.14 9.98 -4.35
C ILE A 40 -14.30 9.83 -3.38
N CYS A 41 -15.19 8.87 -3.64
CA CYS A 41 -16.23 8.48 -2.68
C CYS A 41 -17.16 9.63 -2.22
N ILE A 42 -17.44 10.61 -3.08
CA ILE A 42 -18.41 11.67 -2.79
C ILE A 42 -19.83 11.08 -2.86
N LYS A 43 -20.54 11.06 -1.73
CA LYS A 43 -21.83 10.36 -1.57
C LYS A 43 -22.90 10.73 -2.60
N ASP A 44 -22.91 11.99 -3.03
CA ASP A 44 -23.98 12.54 -3.87
C ASP A 44 -23.59 12.66 -5.36
N ASP A 45 -22.34 12.34 -5.73
CA ASP A 45 -21.85 12.43 -7.10
C ASP A 45 -21.42 11.06 -7.63
N LYS A 46 -22.32 10.43 -8.41
CA LYS A 46 -22.07 9.13 -9.05
C LYS A 46 -21.06 9.19 -10.21
N SER A 47 -20.66 10.37 -10.66
CA SER A 47 -19.61 10.51 -11.67
C SER A 47 -18.20 10.39 -11.06
N ILE A 48 -18.10 10.46 -9.74
CA ILE A 48 -16.85 10.32 -8.99
C ILE A 48 -16.71 8.87 -8.53
N ASP A 49 -15.59 8.26 -8.92
CA ASP A 49 -15.28 6.88 -8.55
C ASP A 49 -15.05 6.73 -7.03
N CYS A 50 -15.42 5.57 -6.50
CA CYS A 50 -15.12 5.16 -5.13
C CYS A 50 -14.41 3.80 -5.16
N PRO A 51 -13.07 3.78 -5.28
CA PRO A 51 -12.33 2.54 -5.41
C PRO A 51 -12.26 1.78 -4.09
N ASP A 52 -12.33 0.45 -4.15
CA ASP A 52 -12.14 -0.42 -2.97
C ASP A 52 -10.67 -0.45 -2.50
N LEU A 53 -9.72 -0.27 -3.43
CA LEU A 53 -8.28 -0.32 -3.18
C LEU A 53 -7.56 0.75 -3.99
N ILE A 54 -6.60 1.42 -3.36
CA ILE A 54 -5.72 2.39 -4.01
C ILE A 54 -4.27 2.03 -3.67
N LEU A 55 -3.42 1.95 -4.71
CA LEU A 55 -1.98 1.75 -4.55
C LEU A 55 -1.31 3.11 -4.36
N LEU A 56 -1.02 3.48 -3.12
CA LEU A 56 -0.41 4.77 -2.79
C LEU A 56 1.10 4.63 -2.55
N GLY A 57 1.86 5.65 -2.94
CA GLY A 57 3.19 5.85 -2.37
C GLY A 57 3.08 6.19 -0.88
N SER A 58 4.05 5.80 -0.05
CA SER A 58 3.96 6.04 1.40
C SER A 58 3.76 7.51 1.76
N THR A 59 4.38 8.42 1.01
CA THR A 59 4.22 9.87 1.18
C THR A 59 2.82 10.40 0.82
N GLN A 60 2.01 9.62 0.10
CA GLN A 60 0.66 9.99 -0.33
C GLN A 60 -0.42 9.51 0.66
N ILE A 61 -0.09 8.54 1.52
CA ILE A 61 -1.02 7.93 2.48
C ILE A 61 -1.56 8.99 3.45
N SER A 62 -0.68 9.82 4.00
CA SER A 62 -1.06 10.89 4.94
C SER A 62 -2.05 11.89 4.32
N THR A 63 -1.86 12.23 3.04
CA THR A 63 -2.75 13.16 2.32
C THR A 63 -4.17 12.59 2.27
N ARG A 64 -4.32 11.32 1.90
CA ARG A 64 -5.62 10.62 1.86
C ARG A 64 -6.22 10.45 3.26
N TYR A 65 -5.39 10.12 4.25
CA TYR A 65 -5.83 9.99 5.65
C TYR A 65 -6.46 11.29 6.17
N TYR A 66 -5.79 12.44 5.99
CA TYR A 66 -6.31 13.73 6.44
C TYR A 66 -7.51 14.23 5.64
N LYS A 67 -7.75 13.70 4.43
CA LYS A 67 -9.00 13.91 3.68
C LYS A 67 -10.17 13.04 4.20
N GLY A 68 -9.89 12.04 5.04
CA GLY A 68 -10.89 11.08 5.48
C GLY A 68 -11.16 9.95 4.48
N ASP A 69 -10.28 9.77 3.49
CA ASP A 69 -10.43 8.79 2.40
C ASP A 69 -10.03 7.36 2.82
N THR A 70 -9.44 7.19 4.02
CA THR A 70 -8.87 5.91 4.47
C THR A 70 -9.75 5.18 5.48
N LEU A 71 -9.71 3.86 5.47
CA LEU A 71 -10.32 3.01 6.49
C LEU A 71 -9.35 2.71 7.63
N ASN A 72 -9.88 2.60 8.85
CA ASN A 72 -9.13 2.08 10.00
C ASN A 72 -9.07 0.55 9.96
N LEU A 73 -7.86 0.02 9.79
CA LEU A 73 -7.58 -1.41 9.67
C LEU A 73 -7.18 -2.09 10.99
N ASN A 74 -7.26 -1.41 12.14
CA ASN A 74 -6.87 -1.99 13.44
C ASN A 74 -7.60 -3.30 13.73
N ASN A 75 -8.93 -3.34 13.52
CA ASN A 75 -9.71 -4.55 13.76
C ASN A 75 -9.33 -5.68 12.77
N PHE A 76 -9.02 -5.32 11.52
CA PHE A 76 -8.54 -6.28 10.54
C PHE A 76 -7.22 -6.94 10.99
N PHE A 77 -6.25 -6.14 11.45
CA PHE A 77 -4.97 -6.66 11.93
C PHE A 77 -5.08 -7.40 13.26
N LYS A 78 -6.01 -7.00 14.14
CA LYS A 78 -6.34 -7.76 15.35
C LYS A 78 -6.82 -9.18 15.00
N GLN A 79 -7.78 -9.30 14.08
CA GLN A 79 -8.29 -10.60 13.62
C GLN A 79 -7.21 -11.43 12.93
N TYR A 80 -6.32 -10.79 12.16
CA TYR A 80 -5.17 -11.45 11.57
C TYR A 80 -4.25 -12.04 12.64
N TRP A 81 -3.93 -11.27 13.69
CA TRP A 81 -3.11 -11.76 14.80
C TRP A 81 -3.77 -12.91 15.55
N GLU A 82 -5.06 -12.81 15.90
CA GLU A 82 -5.81 -13.88 16.58
C GLU A 82 -5.79 -15.19 15.79
N LYS A 83 -5.80 -15.13 14.46
CA LYS A 83 -5.79 -16.30 13.59
C LYS A 83 -4.39 -16.90 13.37
N ASN A 84 -3.37 -16.06 13.24
CA ASN A 84 -2.04 -16.50 12.79
C ASN A 84 -0.98 -16.50 13.91
N SER A 85 -1.30 -15.95 15.08
CA SER A 85 -0.37 -15.74 16.21
C SER A 85 0.87 -14.91 15.86
N VAL A 86 0.84 -14.19 14.73
CA VAL A 86 1.90 -13.29 14.26
C VAL A 86 1.32 -11.89 14.17
N SER A 87 1.93 -10.94 14.87
CA SER A 87 1.52 -9.53 14.80
C SER A 87 1.89 -8.93 13.45
N PHE A 88 1.03 -8.08 12.90
CA PHE A 88 1.34 -7.38 11.65
C PHE A 88 2.61 -6.53 11.78
N GLU A 89 2.80 -5.87 12.92
CA GLU A 89 3.99 -5.03 13.18
C GLU A 89 5.30 -5.82 13.11
N SER A 90 5.31 -7.06 13.60
CA SER A 90 6.52 -7.91 13.57
C SER A 90 6.99 -8.28 12.16
N MET A 91 6.11 -8.14 11.17
CA MET A 91 6.42 -8.41 9.76
C MET A 91 6.97 -7.18 9.02
N LEU A 92 6.89 -6.00 9.64
CA LEU A 92 7.28 -4.74 9.03
C LEU A 92 8.70 -4.32 9.43
N ASN A 93 9.38 -3.62 8.53
CA ASN A 93 10.55 -2.85 8.95
C ASN A 93 10.11 -1.63 9.77
N LYS A 94 11.00 -1.12 10.62
CA LYS A 94 10.72 0.01 11.52
C LYS A 94 10.21 1.26 10.81
N TYR A 95 10.64 1.53 9.57
CA TYR A 95 10.23 2.73 8.84
C TYR A 95 8.81 2.61 8.28
N SER A 96 8.47 1.43 7.74
CA SER A 96 7.12 1.14 7.24
C SER A 96 6.06 1.17 8.34
N TYR A 97 6.42 1.01 9.61
CA TYR A 97 5.46 1.24 10.70
C TYR A 97 4.93 2.68 10.69
N TYR A 98 5.82 3.67 10.64
CA TYR A 98 5.43 5.08 10.74
C TYR A 98 4.69 5.61 9.51
N ASP A 99 4.96 5.03 8.34
CA ASP A 99 4.30 5.42 7.10
C ASP A 99 2.82 4.97 7.03
N TYR A 100 2.46 3.91 7.74
CA TYR A 100 1.15 3.24 7.63
C TYR A 100 0.34 3.23 8.94
N HIS A 101 0.89 3.78 10.02
CA HIS A 101 0.25 3.89 11.33
C HIS A 101 0.18 5.35 11.76
N ILE A 102 -0.98 5.99 11.57
CA ILE A 102 -1.21 7.42 11.79
C ILE A 102 -2.31 7.59 12.85
N ASP A 103 -2.06 8.41 13.87
CA ASP A 103 -2.95 8.64 15.04
C ASP A 103 -3.50 7.34 15.67
N ASN A 104 -2.64 6.33 15.85
CA ASN A 104 -2.99 5.00 16.32
C ASN A 104 -3.95 4.21 15.41
N ASN A 105 -4.02 4.56 14.13
CA ASN A 105 -4.80 3.85 13.13
C ASN A 105 -3.88 3.27 12.06
N TRP A 106 -4.05 1.98 11.81
CA TRP A 106 -3.55 1.34 10.61
C TRP A 106 -4.36 1.78 9.39
N VAL A 107 -3.70 2.38 8.40
CA VAL A 107 -4.36 3.00 7.23
C VAL A 107 -4.02 2.31 5.90
N GLY A 108 -3.21 1.27 5.93
CA GLY A 108 -2.88 0.49 4.73
C GLY A 108 -2.00 -0.72 5.01
N VAL A 109 -1.66 -1.45 3.94
CA VAL A 109 -0.76 -2.61 3.96
C VAL A 109 0.45 -2.31 3.07
N PRO A 110 1.70 -2.35 3.57
CA PRO A 110 2.88 -2.16 2.74
C PRO A 110 3.01 -3.30 1.72
N LEU A 111 3.10 -2.97 0.44
CA LEU A 111 3.29 -3.95 -0.65
C LEU A 111 4.74 -4.03 -1.10
N THR A 112 5.41 -2.88 -1.20
CA THR A 112 6.81 -2.78 -1.59
C THR A 112 7.49 -1.68 -0.79
N VAL A 113 8.78 -1.88 -0.49
CA VAL A 113 9.60 -0.87 0.17
C VAL A 113 10.68 -0.46 -0.82
N ASP A 114 10.76 0.83 -1.10
CA ASP A 114 11.82 1.40 -1.92
C ASP A 114 13.01 1.79 -1.04
N PHE A 115 14.19 1.24 -1.33
CA PHE A 115 15.44 1.62 -0.69
C PHE A 115 16.24 2.48 -1.66
N ARG A 116 16.33 3.77 -1.35
CA ARG A 116 17.17 4.70 -2.11
C ARG A 116 18.63 4.44 -1.79
N ILE A 117 19.30 3.73 -2.69
CA ILE A 117 20.75 3.54 -2.63
C ILE A 117 21.46 4.68 -3.34
N PHE A 118 22.49 5.23 -2.70
CA PHE A 118 23.36 6.20 -3.34
C PHE A 118 24.17 5.48 -4.42
N LYS A 119 23.92 5.81 -5.68
CA LYS A 119 24.70 5.34 -6.82
C LYS A 119 25.49 6.51 -7.38
N PHE A 120 26.80 6.34 -7.52
CA PHE A 120 27.66 7.29 -8.19
C PHE A 120 28.40 6.59 -9.31
N ASN A 121 28.76 7.35 -10.34
CA ASN A 121 29.63 6.86 -11.39
C ASN A 121 31.08 7.06 -10.94
N ILE A 122 31.80 5.96 -10.75
CA ILE A 122 33.19 5.96 -10.27
C ILE A 122 34.11 6.78 -11.21
N THR A 123 33.87 6.76 -12.52
CA THR A 123 34.71 7.48 -13.49
C THR A 123 34.58 9.00 -13.37
N THR A 124 33.46 9.50 -12.86
CA THR A 124 33.26 10.93 -12.57
C THR A 124 33.66 11.31 -11.14
N PHE A 125 33.81 10.32 -10.25
CA PHE A 125 34.15 10.57 -8.85
C PHE A 125 35.67 10.66 -8.63
N ASP A 126 36.48 10.12 -9.56
CA ASP A 126 37.95 10.17 -9.55
C ASP A 126 38.57 11.55 -9.85
N TYR A 127 37.78 12.63 -9.93
CA TYR A 127 38.29 13.98 -10.20
C TYR A 127 38.80 14.73 -8.96
N SER A 128 38.97 14.09 -7.80
CA SER A 128 39.39 14.78 -6.57
C SER A 128 40.14 13.89 -5.56
N ILE A 129 41.28 13.32 -5.96
CA ILE A 129 42.36 12.94 -5.04
C ILE A 129 43.68 13.46 -5.62
N GLU A 130 43.95 14.76 -5.42
CA GLU A 130 45.29 15.37 -5.37
C GLU A 130 45.48 15.99 -3.98
#